data_AF-A0A955IXM6-F1
#
_entry.id   AF-A0A955IXM6-F1
#
_cell.length_a   1.000
_cell.length_b   1.000
_cell.length_c   1.000
_cell.angle_alpha   90.00
_cell.angle_beta   90.00
_cell.angle_gamma   90.00
#
_symmetry.space_group_name_H-M   'P 1'
#
loop_
_entity.id
_entity.type
_entity.pdbx_description
1 polymer ?
#
loop_
_entity_poly.entity_id
_entity_poly.type
_entity_poly.pdbx_seq_one_letter_code
_entity_poly.pdbx_strand_id
1 'polypeptide(L)'
;GGGLYMSGGGTITNTIIRNNTSTVNGGGVYLAGTLTKSFVGCTIEGNTGVEGGGIAYAMAGLLADIVDCSFVGNNATSRGGGIAVLGTTSLGIVITESCIFEMNHADFGGGAIWVSDLDVFRGVNCVFRENIAETDGGVVRNEQTFQATNCTFYNNSAVSPTAADSFHTYRSDANTNLLNCIVVNDSANSNQGPGNFVNTYTLLPEGPTGTPNASGNFDANPMFVDPMGTDGDASNDFMLMPGSPAIDAGNSRGDLANISVLDTMFDLNGDVRNLDDPATSNTGVSTWELCVDLGAYEFQPTPAGPACVVDFVQDGILDVFDVFEFLNQFNAGCP
;
A
#
# COMPACT_ATOMS: atom_id res chain seq x y z
N GLY A 1 17.89 -6.44 -15.71
CA GLY A 1 17.72 -7.26 -14.51
C GLY A 1 17.86 -8.70 -14.92
N GLY A 2 17.56 -9.62 -14.03
CA GLY A 2 17.64 -11.06 -14.36
C GLY A 2 16.59 -11.45 -15.41
N GLY A 3 15.38 -10.92 -15.33
CA GLY A 3 14.31 -11.18 -16.30
C GLY A 3 14.16 -10.10 -17.37
N LEU A 4 14.08 -8.84 -16.95
CA LEU A 4 13.85 -7.72 -17.85
C LEU A 4 14.81 -6.54 -17.60
N TYR A 5 15.21 -5.87 -18.67
CA TYR A 5 15.95 -4.61 -18.66
C TYR A 5 15.18 -3.59 -19.52
N MET A 6 14.75 -2.48 -18.93
CA MET A 6 14.10 -1.39 -19.69
C MET A 6 14.91 -0.10 -19.57
N SER A 7 15.46 0.37 -20.69
CA SER A 7 16.11 1.69 -20.79
C SER A 7 15.22 2.79 -21.40
N GLY A 8 14.14 2.40 -22.10
CA GLY A 8 13.14 3.30 -22.66
C GLY A 8 11.94 3.51 -21.74
N GLY A 9 10.95 4.26 -22.22
CA GLY A 9 9.61 4.29 -21.63
C GLY A 9 8.76 3.17 -22.21
N GLY A 10 7.71 2.77 -21.49
CA GLY A 10 6.79 1.73 -21.93
C GLY A 10 5.92 1.20 -20.81
N THR A 11 4.86 0.51 -21.19
CA THR A 11 3.91 -0.15 -20.28
C THR A 11 4.05 -1.66 -20.40
N ILE A 12 4.08 -2.34 -19.28
CA ILE A 12 4.01 -3.79 -19.16
C ILE A 12 2.67 -4.11 -18.50
N THR A 13 1.91 -4.99 -19.13
CA THR A 13 0.54 -5.30 -18.69
C THR A 13 0.38 -6.80 -18.58
N ASN A 14 -0.29 -7.28 -17.53
CA ASN A 14 -0.71 -8.67 -17.37
C ASN A 14 0.43 -9.68 -17.58
N THR A 15 1.59 -9.38 -16.98
CA THR A 15 2.83 -10.14 -17.20
C THR A 15 3.33 -10.73 -15.89
N ILE A 16 3.85 -11.96 -15.97
CA ILE A 16 4.49 -12.65 -14.85
C ILE A 16 6.01 -12.65 -15.06
N ILE A 17 6.75 -12.06 -14.12
CA ILE A 17 8.21 -12.02 -14.09
C ILE A 17 8.67 -12.78 -12.85
N ARG A 18 9.10 -14.04 -13.03
CA ARG A 18 9.38 -14.91 -11.89
C ARG A 18 10.65 -15.74 -12.00
N ASN A 19 11.22 -16.08 -10.84
CA ASN A 19 12.38 -16.98 -10.70
C ASN A 19 13.61 -16.54 -11.52
N ASN A 20 13.84 -15.22 -11.61
CA ASN A 20 15.02 -14.68 -12.27
C ASN A 20 16.09 -14.31 -11.24
N THR A 21 17.35 -14.35 -11.66
CA THR A 21 18.48 -13.99 -10.79
C THR A 21 19.39 -12.99 -11.50
N SER A 22 19.76 -11.92 -10.80
CA SER A 22 20.76 -10.95 -11.19
C SER A 22 21.86 -10.91 -10.14
N THR A 23 23.13 -10.95 -10.56
CA THR A 23 24.27 -10.76 -9.64
C THR A 23 24.58 -9.27 -9.39
N VAL A 24 23.74 -8.37 -9.90
CA VAL A 24 23.82 -6.92 -9.71
C VAL A 24 22.41 -6.45 -9.34
N ASN A 25 21.86 -5.43 -10.00
CA ASN A 25 20.60 -4.82 -9.62
C ASN A 25 19.42 -5.45 -10.39
N GLY A 26 18.26 -5.47 -9.75
CA GLY A 26 16.98 -5.85 -10.35
C GLY A 26 16.92 -7.33 -10.63
N GLY A 27 16.61 -8.15 -9.62
CA GLY A 27 16.50 -9.60 -9.79
C GLY A 27 15.50 -9.96 -10.87
N GLY A 28 14.28 -9.42 -10.78
CA GLY A 28 13.27 -9.52 -11.83
C GLY A 28 13.52 -8.48 -12.93
N VAL A 29 13.39 -7.20 -12.57
CA VAL A 29 13.45 -6.08 -13.51
C VAL A 29 14.49 -5.06 -13.09
N TYR A 30 15.26 -4.60 -14.07
CA TYR A 30 16.10 -3.41 -13.90
C TYR A 30 15.62 -2.30 -14.81
N LEU A 31 15.41 -1.12 -14.22
CA LEU A 31 14.84 0.04 -14.88
C LEU A 31 15.87 1.15 -14.94
N ALA A 32 16.14 1.57 -16.17
CA ALA A 32 17.14 2.56 -16.55
C ALA A 32 16.56 3.59 -17.52
N GLY A 33 17.33 4.63 -17.82
CA GLY A 33 16.87 5.79 -18.58
C GLY A 33 15.87 6.66 -17.80
N THR A 34 15.48 7.78 -18.41
CA THR A 34 14.72 8.87 -17.76
C THR A 34 13.24 8.91 -18.11
N LEU A 35 12.79 8.05 -19.02
CA LEU A 35 11.39 7.96 -19.42
C LEU A 35 10.61 7.12 -18.41
N THR A 36 9.38 7.52 -18.12
CA THR A 36 8.46 6.80 -17.24
C THR A 36 8.19 5.38 -17.75
N LYS A 37 8.18 4.41 -16.84
CA LYS A 37 7.76 3.03 -17.10
C LYS A 37 6.47 2.75 -16.32
N SER A 38 5.59 1.92 -16.86
CA SER A 38 4.36 1.53 -16.17
C SER A 38 4.22 0.02 -16.10
N PHE A 39 3.70 -0.47 -14.98
CA PHE A 39 3.37 -1.87 -14.74
C PHE A 39 1.90 -1.93 -14.33
N VAL A 40 1.11 -2.76 -15.00
CA VAL A 40 -0.33 -2.90 -14.73
C VAL A 40 -0.67 -4.39 -14.66
N GLY A 41 -1.30 -4.86 -13.58
CA GLY A 41 -1.72 -6.26 -13.49
C GLY A 41 -0.56 -7.26 -13.52
N CYS A 42 0.63 -6.88 -13.03
CA CYS A 42 1.84 -7.70 -13.14
C CYS A 42 2.15 -8.47 -11.86
N THR A 43 2.72 -9.66 -12.01
CA THR A 43 3.23 -10.47 -10.90
C THR A 43 4.74 -10.56 -10.98
N ILE A 44 5.45 -10.05 -9.97
CA ILE A 44 6.90 -10.10 -9.84
C ILE A 44 7.21 -11.02 -8.65
N GLU A 45 7.64 -12.25 -8.92
CA GLU A 45 7.68 -13.31 -7.91
C GLU A 45 8.99 -14.09 -7.86
N GLY A 46 9.51 -14.37 -6.65
CA GLY A 46 10.63 -15.31 -6.48
C GLY A 46 11.92 -14.90 -7.19
N ASN A 47 12.09 -13.60 -7.44
CA ASN A 47 13.29 -13.10 -8.12
C ASN A 47 14.39 -12.76 -7.10
N THR A 48 15.65 -12.85 -7.52
CA THR A 48 16.81 -12.58 -6.65
C THR A 48 17.76 -11.57 -7.27
N GLY A 49 18.07 -10.49 -6.54
CA GLY A 49 19.01 -9.45 -6.94
C GLY A 49 19.93 -9.04 -5.78
N VAL A 50 20.96 -8.22 -6.06
CA VAL A 50 21.73 -7.55 -5.00
C VAL A 50 20.92 -6.39 -4.44
N GLU A 51 20.44 -5.53 -5.33
CA GLU A 51 19.54 -4.44 -5.02
C GLU A 51 18.23 -4.66 -5.78
N GLY A 52 17.09 -4.52 -5.12
CA GLY A 52 15.78 -4.71 -5.76
C GLY A 52 15.58 -6.16 -6.20
N GLY A 53 15.19 -7.04 -5.27
CA GLY A 53 14.96 -8.45 -5.57
C GLY A 53 13.94 -8.60 -6.71
N GLY A 54 12.82 -7.89 -6.61
CA GLY A 54 11.84 -7.74 -7.68
C GLY A 54 12.30 -6.72 -8.72
N ILE A 55 12.30 -5.43 -8.36
CA ILE A 55 12.62 -4.32 -9.26
C ILE A 55 13.70 -3.42 -8.66
N ALA A 56 14.68 -3.04 -9.47
CA ALA A 56 15.61 -1.97 -9.12
C ALA A 56 15.52 -0.80 -10.10
N TYR A 57 15.40 0.40 -9.53
CA TYR A 57 15.48 1.67 -10.25
C TYR A 57 16.79 2.37 -9.92
N ALA A 58 17.55 2.78 -10.93
CA ALA A 58 18.85 3.43 -10.74
C ALA A 58 18.95 4.77 -11.50
N MET A 59 17.87 5.54 -11.59
CA MET A 59 17.78 6.78 -12.38
C MET A 59 16.90 7.84 -11.68
N ALA A 60 16.81 9.06 -12.25
CA ALA A 60 15.94 10.14 -11.78
C ALA A 60 14.68 10.33 -12.65
N GLY A 61 13.68 11.03 -12.10
CA GLY A 61 12.42 11.42 -12.76
C GLY A 61 11.19 10.74 -12.15
N LEU A 62 10.03 10.81 -12.82
CA LEU A 62 8.95 9.88 -12.51
C LEU A 62 9.37 8.50 -13.02
N LEU A 63 9.78 7.65 -12.08
CA LEU A 63 10.48 6.41 -12.37
C LEU A 63 9.52 5.33 -12.81
N ALA A 64 8.41 5.18 -12.08
CA ALA A 64 7.30 4.34 -12.52
C ALA A 64 5.97 4.61 -11.82
N ASP A 65 4.95 4.14 -12.53
CA ASP A 65 3.57 4.00 -12.09
C ASP A 65 3.21 2.51 -12.12
N ILE A 66 2.92 1.94 -10.95
CA ILE A 66 2.76 0.49 -10.74
C ILE A 66 1.36 0.27 -10.16
N VAL A 67 0.48 -0.33 -10.94
CA VAL A 67 -0.95 -0.46 -10.61
C VAL A 67 -1.35 -1.92 -10.64
N ASP A 68 -2.13 -2.37 -9.66
CA ASP A 68 -2.66 -3.74 -9.58
C ASP A 68 -1.57 -4.81 -9.69
N CYS A 69 -0.42 -4.58 -9.07
CA CYS A 69 0.74 -5.46 -9.15
C CYS A 69 0.99 -6.22 -7.85
N SER A 70 1.57 -7.40 -7.96
CA SER A 70 1.95 -8.24 -6.83
C SER A 70 3.45 -8.52 -6.84
N PHE A 71 4.10 -8.30 -5.70
CA PHE A 71 5.51 -8.55 -5.43
C PHE A 71 5.61 -9.61 -4.34
N VAL A 72 5.93 -10.85 -4.72
CA VAL A 72 5.85 -12.00 -3.82
C VAL A 72 7.19 -12.72 -3.71
N GLY A 73 7.69 -12.92 -2.48
CA GLY A 73 8.83 -13.80 -2.28
C GLY A 73 10.12 -13.35 -2.99
N ASN A 74 10.27 -12.06 -3.28
CA ASN A 74 11.48 -11.55 -3.93
C ASN A 74 12.58 -11.33 -2.88
N ASN A 75 13.82 -11.62 -3.26
CA ASN A 75 14.97 -11.64 -2.37
C ASN A 75 16.07 -10.67 -2.84
N ALA A 76 16.43 -9.70 -2.00
CA ALA A 76 17.57 -8.83 -2.20
C ALA A 76 18.70 -9.21 -1.23
N THR A 77 19.91 -9.47 -1.74
CA THR A 77 21.07 -9.72 -0.87
C THR A 77 21.67 -8.43 -0.29
N SER A 78 21.03 -7.28 -0.54
CA SER A 78 21.33 -6.01 0.10
C SER A 78 20.03 -5.25 0.39
N ARG A 79 19.45 -4.50 -0.55
CA ARG A 79 18.37 -3.55 -0.23
C ARG A 79 17.14 -3.76 -1.08
N GLY A 80 15.96 -3.58 -0.47
CA GLY A 80 14.68 -3.58 -1.17
C GLY A 80 14.33 -4.95 -1.74
N GLY A 81 13.75 -5.83 -0.94
CA GLY A 81 13.39 -7.18 -1.41
C GLY A 81 12.41 -7.13 -2.59
N GLY A 82 11.36 -6.31 -2.48
CA GLY A 82 10.42 -6.04 -3.57
C GLY A 82 10.97 -5.00 -4.55
N ILE A 83 11.15 -3.76 -4.09
CA ILE A 83 11.60 -2.63 -4.90
C ILE A 83 12.75 -1.89 -4.21
N ALA A 84 13.81 -1.62 -4.96
CA ALA A 84 14.84 -0.67 -4.54
C ALA A 84 14.88 0.55 -5.48
N VAL A 85 14.63 1.72 -4.90
CA VAL A 85 14.89 3.01 -5.54
C VAL A 85 16.28 3.45 -5.10
N LEU A 86 17.24 3.49 -6.03
CA LEU A 86 18.68 3.51 -5.73
C LEU A 86 19.38 4.85 -5.94
N GLY A 87 18.64 5.95 -6.15
CA GLY A 87 19.17 7.28 -5.90
C GLY A 87 20.10 7.75 -6.99
N THR A 88 19.84 8.94 -7.49
CA THR A 88 20.75 9.59 -8.44
C THR A 88 20.87 11.07 -8.11
N THR A 89 21.46 11.86 -9.00
CA THR A 89 21.69 13.30 -8.81
C THR A 89 20.41 14.15 -8.79
N SER A 90 19.23 13.55 -8.90
CA SER A 90 17.94 14.23 -8.95
C SER A 90 16.80 13.30 -8.50
N LEU A 91 15.68 13.91 -8.07
CA LEU A 91 14.49 13.26 -7.51
C LEU A 91 13.94 12.14 -8.42
N GLY A 92 13.85 10.93 -7.86
CA GLY A 92 13.08 9.81 -8.37
C GLY A 92 11.76 9.63 -7.63
N ILE A 93 10.65 9.44 -8.35
CA ILE A 93 9.34 9.15 -7.75
C ILE A 93 8.84 7.80 -8.25
N VAL A 94 8.48 6.91 -7.33
CA VAL A 94 7.75 5.66 -7.61
C VAL A 94 6.38 5.75 -6.95
N ILE A 95 5.33 5.47 -7.73
CA ILE A 95 3.95 5.39 -7.26
C ILE A 95 3.48 3.95 -7.44
N THR A 96 2.92 3.39 -6.37
CA THR A 96 2.24 2.09 -6.39
C THR A 96 0.80 2.27 -5.93
N GLU A 97 -0.13 1.77 -6.71
CA GLU A 97 -1.56 1.79 -6.43
C GLU A 97 -2.12 0.38 -6.46
N SER A 98 -2.94 0.03 -5.46
CA SER A 98 -3.61 -1.28 -5.39
C SER A 98 -2.63 -2.46 -5.53
N CYS A 99 -1.47 -2.35 -4.88
CA CYS A 99 -0.40 -3.33 -4.97
C CYS A 99 -0.27 -4.17 -3.70
N ILE A 100 0.21 -5.40 -3.87
CA ILE A 100 0.52 -6.33 -2.78
C ILE A 100 2.04 -6.58 -2.72
N PHE A 101 2.64 -6.35 -1.56
CA PHE A 101 4.02 -6.69 -1.25
C PHE A 101 4.04 -7.75 -0.16
N GLU A 102 4.38 -8.98 -0.54
CA GLU A 102 4.26 -10.13 0.33
C GLU A 102 5.55 -10.94 0.38
N MET A 103 5.97 -11.32 1.59
CA MET A 103 7.09 -12.23 1.81
C MET A 103 8.39 -11.78 1.10
N ASN A 104 8.58 -10.48 0.88
CA ASN A 104 9.81 -9.99 0.28
C ASN A 104 10.89 -9.86 1.35
N HIS A 105 12.13 -10.18 0.98
CA HIS A 105 13.26 -10.29 1.90
C HIS A 105 14.43 -9.43 1.47
N ALA A 106 15.06 -8.74 2.42
CA ALA A 106 16.31 -8.02 2.22
C ALA A 106 17.35 -8.33 3.31
N ASP A 107 18.58 -8.69 2.93
CA ASP A 107 19.67 -8.99 3.88
C ASP A 107 20.23 -7.75 4.60
N PHE A 108 19.91 -6.55 4.13
CA PHE A 108 20.21 -5.30 4.82
C PHE A 108 18.90 -4.66 5.27
N GLY A 109 18.34 -3.73 4.50
CA GLY A 109 17.14 -2.99 4.92
C GLY A 109 16.06 -2.88 3.85
N GLY A 110 14.85 -2.53 4.30
CA GLY A 110 13.69 -2.36 3.43
C GLY A 110 13.22 -3.69 2.87
N GLY A 111 12.67 -4.57 3.73
CA GLY A 111 12.27 -5.93 3.34
C GLY A 111 11.38 -5.94 2.10
N ALA A 112 10.45 -4.99 2.00
CA ALA A 112 9.74 -4.70 0.77
C ALA A 112 10.43 -3.59 -0.05
N ILE A 113 10.62 -2.42 0.56
CA ILE A 113 10.95 -1.18 -0.15
C ILE A 113 12.21 -0.54 0.42
N TRP A 114 13.15 -0.24 -0.46
CA TRP A 114 14.24 0.68 -0.17
C TRP A 114 14.05 2.00 -0.92
N VAL A 115 14.17 3.12 -0.22
CA VAL A 115 14.17 4.47 -0.80
C VAL A 115 15.49 5.15 -0.46
N SER A 116 16.31 5.44 -1.46
CA SER A 116 17.59 6.14 -1.26
C SER A 116 17.46 7.67 -1.23
N ASP A 117 18.61 8.32 -1.05
CA ASP A 117 18.78 9.76 -1.11
C ASP A 117 18.11 10.40 -2.33
N LEU A 118 17.41 11.51 -2.06
CA LEU A 118 16.56 12.33 -2.95
C LEU A 118 15.25 11.70 -3.45
N ASP A 119 14.96 10.43 -3.18
CA ASP A 119 13.81 9.74 -3.78
C ASP A 119 12.54 9.78 -2.92
N VAL A 120 11.41 9.56 -3.59
CA VAL A 120 10.08 9.47 -2.99
C VAL A 120 9.43 8.17 -3.43
N PHE A 121 8.91 7.41 -2.48
CA PHE A 121 8.02 6.30 -2.74
C PHE A 121 6.62 6.60 -2.18
N ARG A 122 5.59 6.35 -2.99
CA ARG A 122 4.18 6.55 -2.63
C ARG A 122 3.40 5.26 -2.82
N GLY A 123 2.86 4.72 -1.73
CA GLY A 123 1.91 3.61 -1.76
C GLY A 123 0.48 4.08 -1.50
N VAL A 124 -0.46 3.65 -2.32
CA VAL A 124 -1.88 3.97 -2.20
C VAL A 124 -2.68 2.69 -2.30
N ASN A 125 -3.58 2.44 -1.34
CA ASN A 125 -4.40 1.21 -1.31
C ASN A 125 -3.57 -0.08 -1.34
N CYS A 126 -2.37 -0.07 -0.77
CA CYS A 126 -1.46 -1.20 -0.84
C CYS A 126 -1.52 -2.06 0.43
N VAL A 127 -1.24 -3.35 0.27
CA VAL A 127 -0.98 -4.28 1.38
C VAL A 127 0.50 -4.64 1.40
N PHE A 128 1.13 -4.47 2.56
CA PHE A 128 2.49 -4.92 2.84
C PHE A 128 2.42 -5.95 3.96
N ARG A 129 2.69 -7.21 3.63
CA ARG A 129 2.63 -8.29 4.62
C ARG A 129 3.84 -9.21 4.62
N GLU A 130 4.23 -9.63 5.81
CA GLU A 130 5.25 -10.67 6.00
C GLU A 130 6.59 -10.34 5.32
N ASN A 131 6.88 -9.05 5.10
CA ASN A 131 8.16 -8.63 4.54
C ASN A 131 9.22 -8.60 5.65
N ILE A 132 10.43 -9.01 5.30
CA ILE A 132 11.51 -9.24 6.25
C ILE A 132 12.76 -8.47 5.84
N ALA A 133 13.34 -7.75 6.79
CA ALA A 133 14.69 -7.21 6.67
C ALA A 133 15.59 -7.80 7.76
N GLU A 134 16.81 -8.20 7.43
CA GLU A 134 17.74 -8.71 8.44
C GLU A 134 18.28 -7.60 9.36
N THR A 135 18.33 -6.34 8.89
CA THR A 135 18.81 -5.20 9.70
C THR A 135 17.72 -4.23 10.13
N ASP A 136 17.09 -3.51 9.21
CA ASP A 136 16.21 -2.39 9.57
C ASP A 136 15.12 -2.17 8.52
N GLY A 137 13.94 -1.72 8.98
CA GLY A 137 12.81 -1.45 8.10
C GLY A 137 12.26 -2.73 7.48
N GLY A 138 11.59 -3.56 8.28
CA GLY A 138 10.96 -4.82 7.85
C GLY A 138 10.08 -4.65 6.62
N VAL A 139 9.39 -3.51 6.51
CA VAL A 139 8.73 -3.08 5.27
C VAL A 139 9.63 -2.13 4.50
N VAL A 140 9.94 -0.99 5.10
CA VAL A 140 10.53 0.15 4.42
C VAL A 140 11.75 0.61 5.16
N ARG A 141 12.83 0.85 4.43
CA ARG A 141 13.89 1.74 4.87
C ARG A 141 14.05 2.88 3.89
N ASN A 142 13.95 4.10 4.39
CA ASN A 142 14.04 5.32 3.60
C ASN A 142 15.14 6.28 4.09
N GLU A 143 15.95 6.72 3.15
CA GLU A 143 16.90 7.83 3.32
C GLU A 143 16.22 9.18 3.02
N GLN A 144 15.11 9.18 2.28
CA GLN A 144 14.24 10.34 2.06
C GLN A 144 12.76 10.01 2.34
N THR A 145 11.85 10.17 1.39
CA THR A 145 10.41 10.21 1.71
C THR A 145 9.72 8.91 1.33
N PHE A 146 9.07 8.29 2.31
CA PHE A 146 8.05 7.27 2.10
C PHE A 146 6.69 7.81 2.50
N GLN A 147 5.70 7.64 1.64
CA GLN A 147 4.33 8.06 1.86
C GLN A 147 3.42 6.86 1.64
N ALA A 148 2.52 6.60 2.59
CA ALA A 148 1.47 5.61 2.44
C ALA A 148 0.12 6.24 2.75
N THR A 149 -0.86 5.96 1.90
CA THR A 149 -2.25 6.38 2.09
C THR A 149 -3.16 5.20 1.89
N ASN A 150 -4.04 4.98 2.87
CA ASN A 150 -4.97 3.86 2.87
C ASN A 150 -4.26 2.50 2.70
N CYS A 151 -3.16 2.27 3.42
CA CYS A 151 -2.38 1.04 3.31
C CYS A 151 -2.51 0.17 4.56
N THR A 152 -2.42 -1.14 4.38
CA THR A 152 -2.36 -2.11 5.48
C THR A 152 -0.97 -2.72 5.57
N PHE A 153 -0.35 -2.62 6.75
CA PHE A 153 0.93 -3.21 7.09
C PHE A 153 0.71 -4.30 8.14
N TYR A 154 1.10 -5.52 7.82
CA TYR A 154 0.82 -6.67 8.67
C TYR A 154 1.99 -7.66 8.77
N ASN A 155 2.41 -7.95 10.01
CA ASN A 155 3.42 -8.99 10.29
C ASN A 155 4.77 -8.80 9.57
N ASN A 156 5.18 -7.55 9.37
CA ASN A 156 6.47 -7.21 8.79
C ASN A 156 7.53 -7.08 9.87
N SER A 157 8.72 -7.63 9.60
CA SER A 157 9.74 -7.82 10.64
C SER A 157 11.11 -7.33 10.20
N ALA A 158 11.76 -6.53 11.04
CA ALA A 158 13.21 -6.43 11.03
C ALA A 158 13.79 -7.36 12.10
N VAL A 159 14.74 -8.23 11.72
CA VAL A 159 15.29 -9.28 12.60
C VAL A 159 16.34 -8.72 13.57
N SER A 160 16.89 -7.53 13.30
CA SER A 160 17.94 -6.93 14.11
C SER A 160 17.51 -6.73 15.56
N PRO A 161 18.34 -7.16 16.54
CA PRO A 161 18.04 -6.97 17.95
C PRO A 161 18.10 -5.50 18.40
N THR A 162 18.67 -4.60 17.58
CA THR A 162 18.85 -3.18 17.93
C THR A 162 18.01 -2.24 17.09
N ALA A 163 17.41 -2.73 16.00
CA ALA A 163 16.63 -1.93 15.05
C ALA A 163 15.43 -2.71 14.49
N ALA A 164 14.73 -3.47 15.34
CA ALA A 164 13.51 -4.18 14.95
C ALA A 164 12.36 -3.17 14.76
N ASP A 165 12.23 -2.62 13.56
CA ASP A 165 11.15 -1.74 13.11
C ASP A 165 10.58 -2.15 11.75
N SER A 166 9.31 -1.77 11.50
CA SER A 166 8.72 -1.90 10.15
C SER A 166 9.17 -0.79 9.22
N PHE A 167 9.31 0.41 9.76
CA PHE A 167 9.70 1.62 9.05
C PHE A 167 11.01 2.16 9.64
N HIS A 168 12.05 2.26 8.83
CA HIS A 168 13.32 2.82 9.27
C HIS A 168 13.69 4.07 8.50
N THR A 169 13.83 5.17 9.20
CA THR A 169 14.33 6.43 8.63
C THR A 169 15.84 6.53 8.85
N TYR A 170 16.65 6.65 7.80
CA TYR A 170 18.11 6.66 7.97
C TYR A 170 18.68 8.05 8.30
N ARG A 171 18.05 9.11 7.79
CA ARG A 171 18.53 10.50 7.93
C ARG A 171 17.57 11.35 8.74
N SER A 172 18.08 12.41 9.36
CA SER A 172 17.27 13.35 10.15
C SER A 172 16.25 14.15 9.33
N ASP A 173 16.45 14.24 8.02
CA ASP A 173 15.55 14.88 7.07
C ASP A 173 14.68 13.89 6.29
N ALA A 174 14.82 12.58 6.54
CA ALA A 174 13.94 11.55 5.98
C ALA A 174 12.55 11.65 6.61
N ASN A 175 11.51 11.32 5.84
CA ASN A 175 10.13 11.40 6.28
C ASN A 175 9.39 10.11 5.93
N THR A 176 8.72 9.54 6.91
CA THR A 176 7.76 8.45 6.73
C THR A 176 6.40 8.97 7.14
N ASN A 177 5.51 9.11 6.18
CA ASN A 177 4.18 9.69 6.38
C ASN A 177 3.11 8.63 6.13
N LEU A 178 2.32 8.33 7.16
CA LEU A 178 1.19 7.40 7.09
C LEU A 178 -0.11 8.17 7.25
N LEU A 179 -1.07 7.90 6.36
CA LEU A 179 -2.40 8.50 6.38
C LEU A 179 -3.44 7.41 6.12
N ASN A 180 -4.44 7.32 6.98
CA ASN A 180 -5.51 6.32 6.87
C ASN A 180 -4.98 4.87 6.84
N CYS A 181 -3.87 4.59 7.53
CA CYS A 181 -3.22 3.28 7.46
C CYS A 181 -3.61 2.39 8.65
N ILE A 182 -3.43 1.08 8.48
CA ILE A 182 -3.44 0.10 9.56
C ILE A 182 -2.05 -0.52 9.66
N VAL A 183 -1.46 -0.57 10.86
CA VAL A 183 -0.17 -1.18 11.16
C VAL A 183 -0.37 -2.16 12.31
N VAL A 184 -0.23 -3.47 12.09
CA VAL A 184 -0.55 -4.50 13.09
C VAL A 184 0.40 -5.68 13.01
N ASN A 185 0.73 -6.26 14.18
CA ASN A 185 1.62 -7.43 14.32
C ASN A 185 3.01 -7.26 13.68
N ASP A 186 3.36 -6.04 13.37
CA ASP A 186 4.66 -5.63 12.89
C ASP A 186 5.71 -5.68 14.01
N SER A 187 6.97 -5.35 13.70
CA SER A 187 8.06 -5.33 14.69
C SER A 187 7.69 -4.56 15.97
N ALA A 188 8.37 -4.84 17.08
CA ALA A 188 8.04 -4.31 18.41
C ALA A 188 7.92 -2.77 18.50
N ASN A 189 8.49 -2.04 17.53
CA ASN A 189 8.14 -0.65 17.25
C ASN A 189 7.81 -0.53 15.76
N SER A 190 6.79 0.25 15.40
CA SER A 190 6.46 0.55 14.01
C SER A 190 7.60 1.29 13.32
N ASN A 191 8.25 2.24 14.00
CA ASN A 191 9.32 3.03 13.40
C ASN A 191 10.52 3.32 14.31
N GLN A 192 11.74 3.25 13.75
CA GLN A 192 12.94 3.82 14.35
C GLN A 192 13.74 4.70 13.37
N GLY A 193 14.78 5.32 13.89
CA GLY A 193 15.69 6.19 13.14
C GLY A 193 15.57 7.69 13.46
N PRO A 194 16.53 8.51 13.00
CA PRO A 194 16.57 9.94 13.32
C PRO A 194 15.58 10.82 12.55
N GLY A 195 14.86 10.28 11.56
CA GLY A 195 13.95 11.05 10.70
C GLY A 195 12.59 11.31 11.34
N ASN A 196 11.70 11.91 10.55
CA ASN A 196 10.34 12.18 10.97
C ASN A 196 9.43 10.99 10.65
N PHE A 197 8.69 10.53 11.65
CA PHE A 197 7.59 9.58 11.49
C PHE A 197 6.29 10.29 11.82
N VAL A 198 5.48 10.54 10.80
CA VAL A 198 4.24 11.31 10.91
C VAL A 198 3.07 10.43 10.51
N ASN A 199 2.30 10.03 11.51
CA ASN A 199 1.07 9.28 11.32
C ASN A 199 -0.14 10.18 11.62
N THR A 200 -1.15 10.10 10.77
CA THR A 200 -2.46 10.73 10.96
C THR A 200 -3.55 9.77 10.55
N TYR A 201 -4.64 9.70 11.31
CA TYR A 201 -5.73 8.73 11.08
C TYR A 201 -5.16 7.33 10.86
N THR A 202 -4.30 6.87 11.76
CA THR A 202 -3.62 5.58 11.62
C THR A 202 -3.92 4.72 12.84
N LEU A 203 -4.33 3.48 12.59
CA LEU A 203 -4.40 2.45 13.61
C LEU A 203 -3.02 1.80 13.71
N LEU A 204 -2.35 1.96 14.84
CA LEU A 204 -1.00 1.45 15.07
C LEU A 204 -0.70 1.20 16.56
N PRO A 205 0.27 0.32 16.90
CA PRO A 205 0.55 -0.05 18.29
C PRO A 205 0.99 1.12 19.18
N GLU A 206 1.59 2.16 18.60
CA GLU A 206 2.00 3.38 19.32
C GLU A 206 0.85 4.37 19.58
N GLY A 207 -0.35 4.11 19.06
CA GLY A 207 -1.53 4.95 19.28
C GLY A 207 -2.08 4.84 20.72
N PRO A 208 -2.90 5.82 21.17
CA PRO A 208 -3.69 5.65 22.38
C PRO A 208 -4.67 4.48 22.22
N THR A 209 -4.81 3.65 23.25
CA THR A 209 -5.76 2.54 23.21
C THR A 209 -7.21 3.02 23.18
N GLY A 210 -8.00 2.49 22.26
CA GLY A 210 -9.43 2.77 22.13
C GLY A 210 -9.74 4.09 21.41
N THR A 211 -9.62 5.24 22.10
CA THR A 211 -10.07 6.53 21.54
C THR A 211 -8.98 7.23 20.73
N PRO A 212 -9.26 7.68 19.48
CA PRO A 212 -8.33 8.46 18.67
C PRO A 212 -7.79 9.71 19.37
N ASN A 213 -6.50 10.01 19.15
CA ASN A 213 -5.91 11.29 19.55
C ASN A 213 -6.30 12.44 18.60
N ALA A 214 -5.78 13.65 18.85
CA ALA A 214 -6.06 14.82 18.03
C ALA A 214 -5.61 14.70 16.55
N SER A 215 -4.73 13.75 16.24
CA SER A 215 -4.28 13.43 14.88
C SER A 215 -5.05 12.26 14.27
N GLY A 216 -6.07 11.73 14.94
CA GLY A 216 -6.87 10.58 14.50
C GLY A 216 -6.22 9.22 14.73
N ASN A 217 -5.08 9.13 15.43
CA ASN A 217 -4.39 7.86 15.63
C ASN A 217 -4.87 7.14 16.90
N PHE A 218 -4.93 5.81 16.86
CA PHE A 218 -5.31 4.95 17.99
C PHE A 218 -4.71 3.55 17.87
N ASP A 219 -4.76 2.79 18.96
CA ASP A 219 -4.42 1.37 19.03
C ASP A 219 -5.67 0.56 19.37
N ALA A 220 -6.03 -0.37 18.49
CA ALA A 220 -7.12 -1.31 18.67
C ALA A 220 -6.94 -2.51 17.73
N ASN A 221 -7.65 -3.61 17.97
CA ASN A 221 -7.69 -4.70 17.00
C ASN A 221 -8.51 -4.27 15.77
N PRO A 222 -7.96 -4.29 14.54
CA PRO A 222 -8.70 -3.93 13.32
C PRO A 222 -9.78 -4.94 12.94
N MET A 223 -9.83 -6.11 13.59
CA MET A 223 -10.84 -7.13 13.33
C MET A 223 -10.88 -7.56 11.84
N PHE A 224 -9.72 -7.92 11.28
CA PHE A 224 -9.64 -8.51 9.94
C PHE A 224 -10.36 -9.86 9.86
N VAL A 225 -10.99 -10.14 8.71
CA VAL A 225 -11.73 -11.39 8.47
C VAL A 225 -10.85 -12.63 8.62
N ASP A 226 -9.72 -12.71 7.88
CA ASP A 226 -8.74 -13.78 8.02
C ASP A 226 -7.33 -13.32 7.63
N PRO A 227 -6.62 -12.57 8.50
CA PRO A 227 -5.32 -12.00 8.14
C PRO A 227 -4.20 -13.04 8.01
N MET A 228 -4.44 -14.30 8.39
CA MET A 228 -3.44 -15.38 8.44
C MET A 228 -3.80 -16.60 7.58
N GLY A 229 -4.91 -16.56 6.83
CA GLY A 229 -5.39 -17.72 6.04
C GLY A 229 -5.68 -18.97 6.88
N THR A 230 -6.12 -18.76 8.12
CA THR A 230 -6.26 -19.83 9.12
C THR A 230 -7.46 -20.75 8.90
N ASP A 231 -8.37 -20.39 7.99
CA ASP A 231 -9.53 -21.21 7.62
C ASP A 231 -9.22 -22.30 6.56
N GLY A 232 -8.00 -22.32 6.03
CA GLY A 232 -7.52 -23.33 5.08
C GLY A 232 -7.72 -22.97 3.61
N ASP A 233 -8.10 -21.73 3.28
CA ASP A 233 -7.91 -21.18 1.94
C ASP A 233 -6.55 -20.45 1.79
N ALA A 234 -6.21 -20.07 0.55
CA ALA A 234 -4.93 -19.45 0.23
C ALA A 234 -4.99 -17.91 0.19
N SER A 235 -6.10 -17.32 0.63
CA SER A 235 -6.35 -15.88 0.60
C SER A 235 -6.38 -15.32 2.01
N ASN A 236 -5.28 -14.68 2.43
CA ASN A 236 -5.36 -13.82 3.60
C ASN A 236 -6.29 -12.65 3.28
N ASP A 237 -7.37 -12.52 4.06
CA ASP A 237 -8.43 -11.54 3.90
C ASP A 237 -8.27 -10.43 4.95
N PHE A 238 -7.89 -9.25 4.45
CA PHE A 238 -7.70 -8.03 5.23
C PHE A 238 -8.92 -7.09 5.19
N MET A 239 -10.05 -7.54 4.64
CA MET A 239 -11.32 -6.85 4.83
C MET A 239 -11.67 -6.78 6.31
N LEU A 240 -12.41 -5.75 6.69
CA LEU A 240 -12.82 -5.49 8.07
C LEU A 240 -14.08 -6.30 8.41
N MET A 241 -14.16 -6.84 9.63
CA MET A 241 -15.39 -7.42 10.15
C MET A 241 -16.33 -6.34 10.69
N PRO A 242 -17.66 -6.59 10.72
CA PRO A 242 -18.62 -5.67 11.32
C PRO A 242 -18.24 -5.28 12.76
N GLY A 243 -18.31 -3.98 13.07
CA GLY A 243 -17.94 -3.42 14.37
C GLY A 243 -16.44 -3.22 14.58
N SER A 244 -15.64 -3.34 13.52
CA SER A 244 -14.24 -2.94 13.56
C SER A 244 -14.09 -1.45 13.92
N PRO A 245 -13.13 -1.07 14.78
CA PRO A 245 -12.85 0.32 15.07
C PRO A 245 -12.16 1.06 13.91
N ALA A 246 -11.74 0.34 12.86
CA ALA A 246 -11.16 0.91 11.65
C ALA A 246 -12.22 1.39 10.64
N ILE A 247 -13.48 0.97 10.82
CA ILE A 247 -14.61 1.41 10.00
C ILE A 247 -14.95 2.86 10.33
N ASP A 248 -15.18 3.67 9.29
CA ASP A 248 -15.53 5.10 9.38
C ASP A 248 -14.56 5.95 10.23
N ALA A 249 -13.30 5.52 10.31
CA ALA A 249 -12.28 6.12 11.17
C ALA A 249 -11.23 6.96 10.41
N GLY A 250 -11.25 6.93 9.08
CA GLY A 250 -10.30 7.61 8.21
C GLY A 250 -10.66 9.06 7.88
N ASN A 251 -9.70 9.76 7.29
CA ASN A 251 -9.87 11.11 6.79
C ASN A 251 -10.16 11.09 5.27
N SER A 252 -11.36 11.51 4.89
CA SER A 252 -11.77 11.71 3.49
C SER A 252 -11.65 13.18 3.04
N ARG A 253 -10.97 14.04 3.83
CA ARG A 253 -10.84 15.48 3.60
C ARG A 253 -9.42 15.99 3.36
N GLY A 254 -9.30 16.82 2.33
CA GLY A 254 -8.10 17.58 1.99
C GLY A 254 -7.18 16.83 1.02
N ASP A 255 -6.00 17.40 0.77
CA ASP A 255 -4.96 16.73 -0.02
C ASP A 255 -4.33 15.60 0.82
N LEU A 256 -4.54 14.35 0.39
CA LEU A 256 -3.95 13.15 0.99
C LEU A 256 -2.47 13.07 0.61
N ALA A 257 -1.61 13.91 1.21
CA ALA A 257 -0.17 13.94 0.94
C ALA A 257 0.23 14.18 -0.55
N ASN A 258 -0.53 15.03 -1.27
CA ASN A 258 -0.40 15.27 -2.72
C ASN A 258 -0.79 14.08 -3.61
N ILE A 259 -1.61 13.15 -3.10
CA ILE A 259 -2.31 12.12 -3.88
C ILE A 259 -3.64 12.70 -4.38
N SER A 260 -3.98 12.43 -5.64
CA SER A 260 -5.24 12.90 -6.23
C SER A 260 -6.40 12.16 -5.57
N VAL A 261 -7.51 12.84 -5.32
CA VAL A 261 -8.73 12.22 -4.76
C VAL A 261 -9.21 11.05 -5.64
N LEU A 262 -8.91 11.08 -6.96
CA LEU A 262 -9.21 9.99 -7.90
C LEU A 262 -8.44 8.70 -7.55
N ASP A 263 -7.18 8.81 -7.12
CA ASP A 263 -6.32 7.67 -6.75
C ASP A 263 -6.77 7.03 -5.42
N THR A 264 -7.75 7.63 -4.74
CA THR A 264 -8.30 7.16 -3.46
C THR A 264 -9.80 6.91 -3.52
N MET A 265 -10.39 6.89 -4.73
CA MET A 265 -11.83 6.63 -4.89
C MET A 265 -12.18 5.18 -4.64
N PHE A 266 -11.28 4.27 -5.00
CA PHE A 266 -11.47 2.84 -4.86
C PHE A 266 -10.47 2.25 -3.87
N ASP A 267 -10.83 1.14 -3.26
CA ASP A 267 -9.97 0.35 -2.40
C ASP A 267 -9.18 -0.71 -3.21
N LEU A 268 -8.50 -1.63 -2.53
CA LEU A 268 -7.73 -2.68 -3.19
C LEU A 268 -8.61 -3.70 -3.96
N ASN A 269 -9.88 -3.86 -3.62
CA ASN A 269 -10.84 -4.70 -4.35
C ASN A 269 -11.50 -3.97 -5.53
N GLY A 270 -11.33 -2.65 -5.60
CA GLY A 270 -12.04 -1.80 -6.56
C GLY A 270 -13.36 -1.26 -6.03
N ASP A 271 -13.67 -1.49 -4.75
CA ASP A 271 -14.88 -1.01 -4.10
C ASP A 271 -14.73 0.47 -3.72
N VAL A 272 -15.83 1.22 -3.67
CA VAL A 272 -15.79 2.66 -3.37
C VAL A 272 -15.46 2.89 -1.90
N ARG A 273 -14.54 3.82 -1.62
CA ARG A 273 -14.03 4.14 -0.27
C ARG A 273 -14.85 5.11 0.58
N ASN A 274 -16.11 5.37 0.26
CA ASN A 274 -16.92 6.32 1.04
C ASN A 274 -18.24 5.69 1.48
N LEU A 275 -18.20 4.41 1.84
CA LEU A 275 -19.38 3.65 2.17
C LEU A 275 -19.59 3.63 3.68
N ASP A 276 -20.55 4.44 4.15
CA ASP A 276 -20.88 4.55 5.57
C ASP A 276 -21.48 3.25 6.11
N ASP A 277 -20.96 2.75 7.23
CA ASP A 277 -21.61 1.72 8.02
C ASP A 277 -22.49 2.37 9.10
N PRO A 278 -23.82 2.41 8.94
CA PRO A 278 -24.70 3.08 9.89
C PRO A 278 -24.70 2.43 11.29
N ALA A 279 -24.14 1.23 11.42
CA ALA A 279 -23.97 0.55 12.71
C ALA A 279 -22.70 0.98 13.46
N THR A 280 -21.73 1.61 12.77
CA THR A 280 -20.47 2.08 13.33
C THR A 280 -20.52 3.60 13.53
N SER A 281 -19.85 4.11 14.55
CA SER A 281 -19.80 5.55 14.82
C SER A 281 -18.65 6.19 14.07
N ASN A 282 -18.94 7.24 13.32
CA ASN A 282 -17.94 7.94 12.52
C ASN A 282 -16.95 8.65 13.45
N THR A 283 -15.70 8.18 13.43
CA THR A 283 -14.60 8.74 14.24
C THR A 283 -13.55 9.48 13.40
N GLY A 284 -13.66 9.35 12.07
CA GLY A 284 -12.83 10.03 11.09
C GLY A 284 -13.22 11.49 10.83
N VAL A 285 -12.70 12.02 9.72
CA VAL A 285 -13.03 13.37 9.25
C VAL A 285 -13.52 13.30 7.82
N SER A 286 -14.74 13.80 7.59
CA SER A 286 -15.41 13.74 6.30
C SER A 286 -15.38 15.05 5.50
N THR A 287 -15.45 14.96 4.17
CA THR A 287 -15.77 16.10 3.29
C THR A 287 -17.27 16.34 3.16
N TRP A 288 -18.07 15.26 3.20
CA TRP A 288 -19.52 15.26 2.94
C TRP A 288 -20.26 14.19 3.75
N GLU A 289 -19.95 14.11 5.05
CA GLU A 289 -20.53 13.17 6.04
C GLU A 289 -20.01 11.72 5.99
N LEU A 290 -19.42 11.28 4.88
CA LEU A 290 -18.86 9.92 4.73
C LEU A 290 -17.38 9.89 5.15
N CYS A 291 -17.05 9.08 6.15
CA CYS A 291 -15.66 8.77 6.49
C CYS A 291 -15.20 7.61 5.59
N VAL A 292 -13.90 7.55 5.32
CA VAL A 292 -13.32 6.38 4.67
C VAL A 292 -12.86 5.41 5.74
N ASP A 293 -12.75 4.14 5.43
CA ASP A 293 -12.14 3.18 6.34
C ASP A 293 -10.61 3.32 6.39
N LEU A 294 -10.03 2.87 7.49
CA LEU A 294 -8.59 2.73 7.58
C LEU A 294 -8.11 1.49 6.84
N GLY A 295 -6.94 1.59 6.22
CA GLY A 295 -6.27 0.47 5.57
C GLY A 295 -6.64 0.32 4.10
N ALA A 296 -6.23 -0.81 3.51
CA ALA A 296 -6.29 -1.08 2.08
C ALA A 296 -7.69 -1.41 1.54
N TYR A 297 -8.66 -1.68 2.41
CA TYR A 297 -10.01 -2.12 2.04
C TYR A 297 -11.06 -1.21 2.68
N GLU A 298 -12.18 -1.03 2.00
CA GLU A 298 -13.41 -0.46 2.55
C GLU A 298 -14.35 -1.59 2.98
N PHE A 299 -14.94 -1.48 4.15
CA PHE A 299 -15.96 -2.38 4.62
C PHE A 299 -17.22 -2.25 3.76
N GLN A 300 -17.67 -3.39 3.23
CA GLN A 300 -18.92 -3.48 2.48
C GLN A 300 -20.04 -3.98 3.42
N PRO A 301 -20.86 -3.09 4.03
CA PRO A 301 -21.99 -3.53 4.84
C PRO A 301 -22.91 -4.42 4.01
N THR A 302 -23.34 -5.55 4.59
CA THR A 302 -24.33 -6.41 3.93
C THR A 302 -25.63 -5.61 3.74
N PRO A 303 -26.20 -5.54 2.51
CA PRO A 303 -27.35 -4.69 2.24
C PRO A 303 -28.53 -5.06 3.15
N ALA A 304 -28.88 -4.17 4.06
CA ALA A 304 -30.04 -4.33 4.94
C ALA A 304 -31.33 -3.89 4.23
N GLY A 305 -31.82 -4.65 3.24
CA GLY A 305 -33.17 -4.39 2.71
C GLY A 305 -33.42 -4.77 1.25
N PRO A 306 -34.68 -4.68 0.78
CA PRO A 306 -35.02 -5.05 -0.59
C PRO A 306 -34.33 -4.11 -1.59
N ALA A 307 -33.92 -4.67 -2.73
CA ALA A 307 -33.19 -4.01 -3.81
C ALA A 307 -33.59 -2.53 -3.98
N CYS A 308 -32.61 -1.66 -3.78
CA CYS A 308 -32.76 -0.23 -4.03
C CYS A 308 -33.08 -0.04 -5.51
N VAL A 309 -34.20 0.62 -5.86
CA VAL A 309 -34.62 0.77 -7.28
C VAL A 309 -33.69 1.67 -8.11
N VAL A 310 -32.72 2.31 -7.44
CA VAL A 310 -31.69 3.16 -8.06
C VAL A 310 -30.29 2.56 -7.96
N ASP A 311 -30.17 1.34 -7.43
CA ASP A 311 -28.99 0.51 -7.54
C ASP A 311 -29.07 -0.20 -8.91
N PHE A 312 -28.47 0.44 -9.91
CA PHE A 312 -28.47 0.02 -11.30
C PHE A 312 -27.51 -1.14 -11.53
N VAL A 313 -26.45 -1.27 -10.73
CA VAL A 313 -25.46 -2.36 -10.84
C VAL A 313 -25.79 -3.58 -9.97
N GLN A 314 -26.81 -3.49 -9.11
CA GLN A 314 -27.31 -4.52 -8.21
C GLN A 314 -26.29 -5.04 -7.20
N ASP A 315 -25.37 -4.18 -6.76
CA ASP A 315 -24.39 -4.50 -5.72
C ASP A 315 -24.91 -4.19 -4.30
N GLY A 316 -26.11 -3.60 -4.20
CA GLY A 316 -26.75 -3.24 -2.94
C GLY A 316 -26.28 -1.90 -2.37
N ILE A 317 -25.46 -1.16 -3.11
CA ILE A 317 -24.89 0.14 -2.75
C ILE A 317 -25.47 1.20 -3.70
N LEU A 318 -25.41 2.47 -3.31
CA LEU A 318 -25.75 3.59 -4.20
C LEU A 318 -24.51 4.45 -4.39
N ASP A 319 -23.83 4.32 -5.53
CA ASP A 319 -22.55 4.98 -5.78
C ASP A 319 -22.39 5.55 -7.20
N VAL A 320 -21.15 5.87 -7.59
CA VAL A 320 -20.86 6.46 -8.91
C VAL A 320 -21.04 5.47 -10.06
N PHE A 321 -20.92 4.17 -9.82
CA PHE A 321 -21.16 3.14 -10.82
C PHE A 321 -22.65 3.07 -11.17
N ASP A 322 -23.55 3.26 -10.21
CA ASP A 322 -24.97 3.43 -10.50
C ASP A 322 -25.26 4.65 -11.36
N VAL A 323 -24.55 5.74 -11.11
CA VAL A 323 -24.67 6.96 -11.92
C VAL A 323 -24.15 6.70 -13.34
N PHE A 324 -23.03 6.02 -13.50
CA PHE A 324 -22.50 5.67 -14.81
C PHE A 324 -23.41 4.70 -15.55
N GLU A 325 -23.94 3.70 -14.86
CA GLU A 325 -24.85 2.73 -15.46
C GLU A 325 -26.19 3.39 -15.83
N PHE A 326 -26.72 4.24 -14.96
CA PHE A 326 -27.86 5.10 -15.27
C PHE A 326 -27.61 5.93 -16.54
N LEU A 327 -26.44 6.60 -16.64
CA LEU A 327 -26.10 7.42 -17.80
C LEU A 327 -25.92 6.60 -19.08
N ASN A 328 -25.37 5.38 -18.98
CA ASN A 328 -25.28 4.45 -20.10
C ASN A 328 -26.66 4.01 -20.60
N GLN A 329 -27.60 3.81 -19.69
CA GLN A 329 -28.98 3.44 -20.00
C GLN A 329 -29.89 4.64 -20.28
N PHE A 330 -29.44 5.86 -20.01
CA PHE A 330 -30.22 7.09 -20.18
C PHE A 330 -30.57 7.29 -21.65
N ASN A 331 -31.88 7.31 -21.97
CA ASN A 331 -32.45 7.30 -23.32
C ASN A 331 -32.30 5.99 -24.14
N ALA A 332 -31.84 4.88 -23.55
CA ALA A 332 -31.86 3.58 -24.22
C ALA A 332 -33.30 3.03 -24.41
N GLY A 333 -34.28 3.58 -23.68
CA GLY A 333 -35.67 3.11 -23.64
C GLY A 333 -35.81 1.87 -22.76
N CYS A 334 -36.90 1.76 -22.00
CA CYS A 334 -37.17 0.56 -21.22
C CYS A 334 -37.45 -0.63 -22.17
N PRO A 335 -36.77 -1.78 -22.03
CA PRO A 335 -37.18 -3.01 -22.70
C PRO A 335 -38.54 -3.53 -22.20
#